data_AF-A0A9E2LNN4-F1
#
_entry.id   AF-A0A9E2LNN4-F1
#
_cell.length_a   1.000
_cell.length_b   1.000
_cell.length_c   1.000
_cell.angle_alpha   90.00
_cell.angle_beta   90.00
_cell.angle_gamma   90.00
#
_symmetry.space_group_name_H-M   'P 1'
#
loop_
_entity.id
_entity.type
_entity.pdbx_description
1 polymer ?
#
loop_
_entity_poly.entity_id
_entity_poly.type
_entity_poly.pdbx_seq_one_letter_code
_entity_poly.pdbx_strand_id
1 'polypeptide(L)'
;MTPVTVKELLTGGERLGITQVAELLGSLSPVRHVFTDLTAGDGQGGRPPFPHTVMIFSPALPNGGISAGRNSRLSPLLSRNISCVAVAEAQGIPDFFRQFSERAGTPVFSSRYDASLLGSRLIGLIMERGGRRTMAHGVLVQVLGLGVLIRGESGIGKTACSLDLVERGGLWVADDAVVLEGRGAVLYGRGHEKTRKWIAPRGRGLVRAEVLVGSEAIREEARVDLIVDFVRNSGKDWAVEENGRRSVCRIVGVALPCRRIVAGGDSGQMAGQVMAVAGDLLRSQGGEISDRRPVWGDGKGRAASGI
;
A
#
# COMPACT_ATOMS: atom_id res chain seq x y z
N MET A 1 2.85 8.35 3.46
CA MET A 1 1.80 7.35 3.74
C MET A 1 0.73 7.48 2.68
N THR A 2 0.38 6.38 2.01
CA THR A 2 -0.76 6.38 1.08
C THR A 2 -2.04 6.52 1.90
N PRO A 3 -2.94 7.45 1.55
CA PRO A 3 -4.15 7.68 2.35
C PRO A 3 -5.10 6.48 2.28
N VAL A 4 -5.80 6.20 3.39
CA VAL A 4 -6.86 5.19 3.46
C VAL A 4 -8.08 5.73 2.76
N THR A 5 -8.76 4.96 1.93
CA THR A 5 -10.01 5.41 1.30
C THR A 5 -11.21 5.26 2.24
N VAL A 6 -12.31 5.96 1.98
CA VAL A 6 -13.56 5.76 2.74
C VAL A 6 -14.03 4.30 2.64
N LYS A 7 -13.97 3.69 1.46
CA LYS A 7 -14.23 2.26 1.24
C LYS A 7 -13.33 1.41 2.12
N GLU A 8 -12.02 1.67 2.02
CA GLU A 8 -10.95 1.30 2.97
C GLU A 8 -11.47 1.18 4.40
N LEU A 9 -11.91 2.32 4.92
CA LEU A 9 -12.35 2.56 6.28
C LEU A 9 -13.65 1.81 6.64
N LEU A 10 -14.63 1.75 5.75
CA LEU A 10 -15.93 1.11 5.96
C LEU A 10 -15.89 -0.43 5.83
N THR A 11 -14.86 -1.01 5.20
CA THR A 11 -14.71 -2.49 4.99
C THR A 11 -14.36 -3.26 6.29
N GLY A 12 -14.89 -2.83 7.44
CA GLY A 12 -14.74 -3.44 8.77
C GLY A 12 -15.78 -2.90 9.75
N GLY A 13 -17.01 -2.70 9.26
CA GLY A 13 -18.05 -1.89 9.90
C GLY A 13 -18.39 -2.28 11.34
N GLU A 14 -18.21 -3.53 11.75
CA GLU A 14 -18.39 -3.94 13.15
C GLU A 14 -17.47 -3.19 14.12
N ARG A 15 -16.20 -2.99 13.74
CA ARG A 15 -15.23 -2.25 14.57
C ARG A 15 -15.66 -0.80 14.75
N LEU A 16 -16.35 -0.23 13.78
CA LEU A 16 -16.92 1.12 13.83
C LEU A 16 -18.36 1.15 14.37
N GLY A 17 -18.96 0.01 14.68
CA GLY A 17 -20.34 -0.08 15.16
C GLY A 17 -21.35 0.44 14.13
N ILE A 18 -21.03 0.29 12.84
CA ILE A 18 -21.85 0.81 11.75
C ILE A 18 -23.21 0.13 11.76
N THR A 19 -24.26 0.93 11.75
CA THR A 19 -25.66 0.48 11.72
C THR A 19 -26.26 0.67 10.32
N GLN A 20 -25.85 1.70 9.60
CA GLN A 20 -26.30 1.98 8.24
C GLN A 20 -25.22 2.76 7.47
N VAL A 21 -25.18 2.58 6.14
CA VAL A 21 -24.35 3.36 5.20
C VAL A 21 -25.24 3.88 4.07
N ALA A 22 -25.03 5.13 3.65
CA ALA A 22 -25.65 5.76 2.49
C ALA A 22 -24.57 6.32 1.56
N GLU A 23 -24.80 6.19 0.25
CA GLU A 23 -23.98 6.66 -0.87
C GLU A 23 -22.53 6.15 -0.89
N LEU A 24 -22.13 5.45 -1.95
CA LEU A 24 -20.77 4.92 -2.12
C LEU A 24 -20.04 5.49 -3.34
N LEU A 25 -20.65 6.41 -4.11
CA LEU A 25 -19.99 7.05 -5.25
C LEU A 25 -18.68 7.76 -4.84
N GLY A 26 -18.67 8.43 -3.68
CA GLY A 26 -17.48 9.07 -3.11
C GLY A 26 -16.57 8.14 -2.29
N SER A 27 -16.80 6.81 -2.28
CA SER A 27 -16.10 5.89 -1.37
C SER A 27 -14.60 5.73 -1.63
N LEU A 28 -14.11 6.13 -2.81
CA LEU A 28 -12.67 6.14 -3.11
C LEU A 28 -11.95 7.39 -2.58
N SER A 29 -12.68 8.35 -1.99
CA SER A 29 -12.08 9.56 -1.41
C SER A 29 -11.08 9.20 -0.31
N PRO A 30 -9.90 9.83 -0.27
CA PRO A 30 -8.92 9.56 0.77
C PRO A 30 -9.34 10.15 2.11
N VAL A 31 -8.90 9.51 3.20
CA VAL A 31 -9.13 9.86 4.59
C VAL A 31 -7.80 9.89 5.32
N ARG A 32 -7.58 10.97 6.06
CA ARG A 32 -6.37 11.21 6.87
C ARG A 32 -6.68 11.74 8.26
N HIS A 33 -7.81 12.43 8.40
CA HIS A 33 -8.16 13.13 9.62
C HIS A 33 -9.57 12.75 10.07
N VAL A 34 -9.79 12.92 11.36
CA VAL A 34 -11.11 12.78 11.99
C VAL A 34 -11.36 14.10 12.71
N PHE A 35 -12.53 14.67 12.49
CA PHE A 35 -12.96 15.90 13.14
C PHE A 35 -14.32 15.68 13.77
N THR A 36 -14.45 16.00 15.05
CA THR A 36 -15.72 15.90 15.77
C THR A 36 -16.26 17.30 15.96
N ASP A 37 -17.47 17.56 15.47
CA ASP A 37 -18.12 18.84 15.70
C ASP A 37 -18.75 18.85 17.11
N LEU A 38 -18.14 19.63 18.01
CA LEU A 38 -18.59 19.82 19.39
C LEU A 38 -19.42 21.10 19.57
N THR A 39 -19.59 21.92 18.51
CA THR A 39 -20.22 23.26 18.58
C THR A 39 -21.73 23.15 18.41
N ALA A 40 -22.37 22.55 19.42
CA ALA A 40 -23.79 22.26 19.43
C ALA A 40 -24.64 23.42 20.03
N GLY A 41 -24.05 24.56 20.44
CA GLY A 41 -24.77 25.62 21.17
C GLY A 41 -24.98 26.95 20.43
N ASP A 42 -24.17 27.23 19.42
CA ASP A 42 -23.85 28.60 19.00
C ASP A 42 -24.04 28.85 17.49
N GLY A 43 -24.57 27.85 16.77
CA GLY A 43 -25.03 28.01 15.39
C GLY A 43 -23.92 28.17 14.34
N GLN A 44 -22.65 28.19 14.76
CA GLN A 44 -21.47 28.18 13.89
C GLN A 44 -20.79 26.81 13.96
N GLY A 45 -21.30 25.84 13.21
CA GLY A 45 -20.65 24.53 13.09
C GLY A 45 -19.20 24.66 12.61
N GLY A 46 -18.27 24.01 13.30
CA GLY A 46 -16.84 24.08 12.97
C GLY A 46 -16.55 23.48 11.58
N ARG A 47 -15.80 24.20 10.74
CA ARG A 47 -15.28 23.65 9.48
C ARG A 47 -14.08 22.75 9.76
N PRO A 48 -13.99 21.57 9.13
CA PRO A 48 -12.81 20.74 9.27
C PRO A 48 -11.58 21.49 8.75
N PRO A 49 -10.51 21.61 9.56
CA PRO A 49 -9.35 22.43 9.23
C PRO A 49 -8.51 21.83 8.09
N PHE A 50 -8.66 20.53 7.82
CA PHE A 50 -7.86 19.80 6.84
C PHE A 50 -8.75 19.07 5.83
N PRO A 51 -8.31 18.92 4.56
CA PRO A 51 -8.96 18.07 3.60
C PRO A 51 -8.86 16.59 4.00
N HIS A 52 -9.64 15.72 3.37
CA HIS A 52 -9.63 14.28 3.62
C HIS A 52 -10.04 13.93 5.06
N THR A 53 -11.07 14.62 5.55
CA THR A 53 -11.55 14.48 6.91
C THR A 53 -12.84 13.66 6.97
N VAL A 54 -12.93 12.75 7.95
CA VAL A 54 -14.21 12.18 8.42
C VAL A 54 -14.79 13.15 9.45
N MET A 55 -15.97 13.69 9.18
CA MET A 55 -16.67 14.58 10.11
C MET A 55 -17.67 13.79 10.95
N ILE A 56 -17.56 13.86 12.28
CA ILE A 56 -18.45 13.18 13.22
C ILE A 56 -19.46 14.16 13.78
N PHE A 57 -20.73 13.78 13.74
CA PHE A 57 -21.84 14.48 14.38
C PHE A 57 -22.40 13.62 15.53
N SER A 58 -22.55 14.19 16.72
CA SER A 58 -23.33 13.58 17.81
C SER A 58 -24.76 14.13 17.81
N PRO A 59 -25.78 13.27 18.01
CA PRO A 59 -27.17 13.68 18.16
C PRO A 59 -27.49 14.24 19.55
N ALA A 60 -26.60 14.11 20.54
CA ALA A 60 -26.78 14.68 21.88
C ALA A 60 -26.59 16.21 21.87
N LEU A 61 -27.63 16.93 21.46
CA LEU A 61 -27.84 18.33 21.81
C LEU A 61 -28.53 18.38 23.18
N PRO A 62 -28.02 19.16 24.16
CA PRO A 62 -28.80 19.48 25.35
C PRO A 62 -30.00 20.31 24.89
N ASN A 63 -31.19 19.71 24.97
CA ASN A 63 -32.51 20.33 24.85
C ASN A 63 -32.92 20.81 23.44
N GLY A 64 -33.71 19.97 22.79
CA GLY A 64 -34.82 20.42 21.95
C GLY A 64 -34.59 20.35 20.45
N GLY A 65 -35.07 19.26 19.84
CA GLY A 65 -35.63 19.25 18.48
C GLY A 65 -34.67 19.55 17.32
N ILE A 66 -34.73 18.73 16.28
CA ILE A 66 -34.12 18.98 14.96
C ILE A 66 -34.94 20.05 14.19
N SER A 67 -35.42 21.09 14.87
CA SER A 67 -36.34 22.09 14.36
C SER A 67 -35.77 23.49 14.62
N ALA A 68 -35.44 24.19 13.53
CA ALA A 68 -35.12 25.63 13.40
C ALA A 68 -33.69 26.05 12.96
N GLY A 69 -32.83 25.13 12.51
CA GLY A 69 -31.48 25.47 12.02
C GLY A 69 -31.01 24.76 10.74
N ARG A 70 -31.94 24.27 9.90
CA ARG A 70 -31.64 23.33 8.79
C ARG A 70 -30.57 23.80 7.79
N ASN A 71 -30.36 25.11 7.60
CA ASN A 71 -29.44 25.64 6.57
C ASN A 71 -28.07 26.12 7.09
N SER A 72 -27.95 26.61 8.32
CA SER A 72 -26.67 27.15 8.82
C SER A 72 -25.64 26.06 9.11
N ARG A 73 -26.10 24.89 9.58
CA ARG A 73 -25.27 23.70 9.87
C ARG A 73 -24.78 22.95 8.63
N LEU A 74 -25.31 23.24 7.43
CA LEU A 74 -24.86 22.66 6.15
C LEU A 74 -23.63 23.38 5.58
N SER A 75 -23.40 24.62 5.99
CA SER A 75 -22.29 25.43 5.45
C SER A 75 -20.90 24.81 5.65
N PRO A 76 -20.62 24.02 6.71
CA PRO A 76 -19.36 23.26 6.83
C PRO A 76 -19.38 21.96 6.03
N LEU A 77 -20.55 21.31 5.91
CA LEU A 77 -20.76 20.05 5.18
C LEU A 77 -20.54 20.19 3.68
N LEU A 78 -20.78 21.38 3.13
CA LEU A 78 -20.51 21.72 1.73
C LEU A 78 -19.02 22.04 1.46
N SER A 79 -18.14 21.90 2.45
CA SER A 79 -16.70 22.11 2.25
C SER A 79 -16.08 20.96 1.47
N ARG A 80 -15.16 21.27 0.55
CA ARG A 80 -14.36 20.28 -0.21
C ARG A 80 -13.42 19.44 0.68
N ASN A 81 -13.42 19.67 1.99
CA ASN A 81 -12.51 19.04 2.94
C ASN A 81 -13.05 17.72 3.51
N ILE A 82 -14.35 17.46 3.35
CA ILE A 82 -15.01 16.29 3.91
C ILE A 82 -14.96 15.15 2.89
N SER A 83 -14.48 14.00 3.33
CA SER A 83 -14.50 12.78 2.51
C SER A 83 -15.58 11.81 2.95
N CYS A 84 -16.04 11.89 4.20
CA CYS A 84 -17.15 11.09 4.72
C CYS A 84 -17.75 11.76 5.96
N VAL A 85 -19.04 11.52 6.19
CA VAL A 85 -19.75 11.94 7.41
C VAL A 85 -20.13 10.72 8.24
N ALA A 86 -19.93 10.81 9.55
CA ALA A 86 -20.31 9.82 10.53
C ALA A 86 -21.35 10.40 11.50
N VAL A 87 -22.45 9.68 11.71
CA VAL A 87 -23.48 10.04 12.69
C VAL A 87 -23.33 9.09 13.88
N ALA A 88 -22.81 9.61 15.00
CA ALA A 88 -22.65 8.86 16.24
C ALA A 88 -24.01 8.61 16.91
N GLU A 89 -24.07 7.65 17.83
CA GLU A 89 -25.24 7.31 18.66
C GLU A 89 -26.56 7.15 17.86
N ALA A 90 -26.47 6.61 16.65
CA ALA A 90 -27.58 6.54 15.71
C ALA A 90 -27.75 5.12 15.16
N GLN A 91 -28.99 4.61 15.22
CA GLN A 91 -29.36 3.32 14.63
C GLN A 91 -29.62 3.40 13.12
N GLY A 92 -29.82 4.62 12.60
CA GLY A 92 -29.98 4.87 11.17
C GLY A 92 -29.55 6.29 10.83
N ILE A 93 -29.40 6.54 9.53
CA ILE A 93 -29.00 7.85 9.00
C ILE A 93 -30.25 8.73 8.93
N PRO A 94 -30.31 9.86 9.67
CA PRO A 94 -31.42 10.81 9.58
C PRO A 94 -31.60 11.33 8.15
N ASP A 95 -32.85 11.56 7.73
CA ASP A 95 -33.19 11.97 6.36
C ASP A 95 -32.41 13.18 5.87
N PHE A 96 -32.13 14.11 6.78
CA PHE A 96 -31.31 15.29 6.49
C PHE A 96 -29.90 14.94 5.98
N PHE A 97 -29.21 13.98 6.63
CA PHE A 97 -27.90 13.53 6.19
C PHE A 97 -27.98 12.69 4.91
N ARG A 98 -29.09 11.97 4.71
CA ARG A 98 -29.34 11.22 3.45
C ARG A 98 -29.47 12.17 2.26
N GLN A 99 -30.28 13.21 2.37
CA GLN A 99 -30.43 14.24 1.34
C GLN A 99 -29.11 14.96 1.05
N PHE A 100 -28.31 15.23 2.08
CA PHE A 100 -26.96 15.78 1.90
C PHE A 100 -26.07 14.81 1.10
N SER A 101 -26.06 13.54 1.48
CA SER A 101 -25.27 12.48 0.84
C SER A 101 -25.56 12.39 -0.66
N GLU A 102 -26.85 12.36 -1.03
CA GLU A 102 -27.33 12.30 -2.41
C GLU A 102 -26.92 13.54 -3.22
N ARG A 103 -27.01 14.74 -2.63
CA ARG A 103 -26.70 16.00 -3.32
C ARG A 103 -25.20 16.25 -3.46
N ALA A 104 -24.40 15.86 -2.46
CA ALA A 104 -22.97 16.14 -2.40
C ALA A 104 -22.10 14.96 -2.89
N GLY A 105 -22.69 13.79 -3.15
CA GLY A 105 -21.96 12.55 -3.47
C GLY A 105 -21.00 12.10 -2.35
N THR A 106 -21.23 12.59 -1.12
CA THR A 106 -20.37 12.33 0.04
C THR A 106 -20.94 11.16 0.84
N PRO A 107 -20.17 10.08 1.08
CA PRO A 107 -20.63 8.94 1.86
C PRO A 107 -21.00 9.32 3.29
N VAL A 108 -22.10 8.75 3.78
CA VAL A 108 -22.56 8.92 5.17
C VAL A 108 -22.75 7.56 5.81
N PHE A 109 -22.36 7.40 7.07
CA PHE A 109 -22.73 6.23 7.87
C PHE A 109 -23.21 6.61 9.26
N SER A 110 -24.08 5.78 9.84
CA SER A 110 -24.47 5.87 11.25
C SER A 110 -23.72 4.83 12.07
N SER A 111 -23.44 5.15 13.32
CA SER A 111 -22.78 4.27 14.28
C SER A 111 -23.55 4.26 15.59
N ARG A 112 -23.61 3.09 16.23
CA ARG A 112 -24.16 2.94 17.58
C ARG A 112 -23.25 3.49 18.69
N TYR A 113 -21.99 3.83 18.39
CA TYR A 113 -21.04 4.35 19.38
C TYR A 113 -21.17 5.86 19.55
N ASP A 114 -20.79 6.35 20.73
CA ASP A 114 -20.63 7.78 21.00
C ASP A 114 -19.50 8.38 20.15
N ALA A 115 -19.53 9.71 19.98
CA ALA A 115 -18.61 10.41 19.10
C ALA A 115 -17.13 10.26 19.52
N SER A 116 -16.86 10.13 20.83
CA SER A 116 -15.50 9.99 21.37
C SER A 116 -14.91 8.62 21.04
N LEU A 117 -15.68 7.56 21.33
CA LEU A 117 -15.29 6.19 21.01
C LEU A 117 -15.18 6.00 19.50
N LEU A 118 -16.15 6.50 18.74
CA LEU A 118 -16.14 6.42 17.28
C LEU A 118 -14.90 7.14 16.71
N GLY A 119 -14.61 8.36 17.18
CA GLY A 119 -13.43 9.12 16.77
C GLY A 119 -12.12 8.39 17.06
N SER A 120 -11.98 7.86 18.26
CA SER A 120 -10.79 7.07 18.66
C SER A 120 -10.60 5.84 17.77
N ARG A 121 -11.69 5.11 17.47
CA ARG A 121 -11.63 3.93 16.60
C ARG A 121 -11.34 4.28 15.15
N LEU A 122 -11.88 5.39 14.64
CA LEU A 122 -11.58 5.89 13.31
C LEU A 122 -10.10 6.25 13.18
N ILE A 123 -9.54 6.98 14.15
CA ILE A 123 -8.10 7.31 14.19
C ILE A 123 -7.28 6.03 14.21
N GLY A 124 -7.62 5.07 15.07
CA GLY A 124 -6.95 3.77 15.14
C GLY A 124 -6.97 3.03 13.79
N LEU A 125 -8.11 3.00 13.11
CA LEU A 125 -8.23 2.37 11.79
C LEU A 125 -7.48 3.12 10.69
N ILE A 126 -7.47 4.45 10.71
CA ILE A 126 -6.69 5.26 9.76
C ILE A 126 -5.20 5.00 9.96
N MET A 127 -4.73 4.93 11.20
CA MET A 127 -3.34 4.62 11.51
C MET A 127 -2.97 3.18 11.19
N GLU A 128 -3.85 2.22 11.50
CA GLU A 128 -3.65 0.81 11.18
C GLU A 128 -3.61 0.58 9.67
N ARG A 129 -4.60 1.08 8.93
CA ARG A 129 -4.68 0.87 7.47
C ARG A 129 -3.73 1.77 6.69
N GLY A 130 -3.50 3.00 7.16
CA GLY A 130 -2.57 3.95 6.54
C GLY A 130 -1.11 3.60 6.86
N GLY A 131 -0.87 3.04 8.04
CA GLY A 131 0.42 2.50 8.46
C GLY A 131 0.77 1.19 7.77
N ARG A 132 -0.18 0.57 7.05
CA ARG A 132 0.02 -0.65 6.27
C ARG A 132 0.62 -0.42 4.88
N ARG A 133 0.87 0.82 4.46
CA ARG A 133 1.49 1.11 3.17
C ARG A 133 2.68 2.04 3.29
N THR A 134 3.79 1.68 2.67
CA THR A 134 4.95 2.57 2.49
C THR A 134 5.47 2.49 1.06
N MET A 135 6.43 3.34 0.72
CA MET A 135 7.15 3.28 -0.54
C MET A 135 8.63 3.05 -0.24
N ALA A 136 9.26 2.16 -0.99
CA ALA A 136 10.70 1.95 -0.96
C ALA A 136 11.31 2.32 -2.31
N HIS A 137 12.47 2.96 -2.27
CA HIS A 137 13.30 3.11 -3.45
C HIS A 137 14.09 1.82 -3.67
N GLY A 138 13.89 1.16 -4.82
CA GLY A 138 14.46 -0.16 -5.08
C GLY A 138 13.80 -0.86 -6.25
N VAL A 139 14.12 -2.14 -6.40
CA VAL A 139 13.60 -2.99 -7.48
C VAL A 139 13.00 -4.25 -6.87
N LEU A 140 11.82 -4.63 -7.34
CA LEU A 140 11.16 -5.87 -6.91
C LEU A 140 11.10 -6.84 -8.09
N VAL A 141 11.66 -8.03 -7.86
CA VAL A 141 11.68 -9.15 -8.80
C VAL A 141 11.32 -10.44 -8.07
N GLN A 142 10.73 -11.40 -8.77
CA GLN A 142 10.52 -12.75 -8.27
C GLN A 142 11.56 -13.70 -8.86
N VAL A 143 12.28 -14.42 -8.00
CA VAL A 143 13.29 -15.40 -8.40
C VAL A 143 13.11 -16.67 -7.58
N LEU A 144 13.15 -17.83 -8.23
CA LEU A 144 12.88 -19.13 -7.58
C LEU A 144 11.54 -19.14 -6.81
N GLY A 145 10.53 -18.41 -7.28
CA GLY A 145 9.23 -18.25 -6.62
C GLY A 145 9.22 -17.29 -5.42
N LEU A 146 10.37 -16.74 -5.01
CA LEU A 146 10.49 -15.78 -3.91
C LEU A 146 10.52 -14.35 -4.43
N GLY A 147 9.75 -13.45 -3.83
CA GLY A 147 9.88 -12.02 -4.14
C GLY A 147 11.05 -11.40 -3.41
N VAL A 148 11.95 -10.77 -4.16
CA VAL A 148 13.18 -10.16 -3.68
C VAL A 148 13.12 -8.66 -3.91
N LEU A 149 13.07 -7.90 -2.81
CA LEU A 149 13.20 -6.46 -2.83
C LEU A 149 14.69 -6.08 -2.77
N ILE A 150 15.22 -5.61 -3.88
CA ILE A 150 16.61 -5.16 -4.02
C ILE A 150 16.68 -3.65 -3.73
N ARG A 151 17.43 -3.28 -2.70
CA ARG A 151 17.70 -1.90 -2.30
C ARG A 151 19.19 -1.59 -2.43
N GLY A 152 19.52 -0.32 -2.25
CA GLY A 152 20.89 0.17 -2.36
C GLY A 152 20.92 1.57 -2.93
N GLU A 153 22.11 2.18 -2.91
CA GLU A 153 22.30 3.55 -3.39
C GLU A 153 21.88 3.73 -4.85
N SER A 154 21.60 4.99 -5.23
CA SER A 154 21.38 5.32 -6.63
C SER A 154 22.60 4.96 -7.46
N GLY A 155 22.35 4.34 -8.62
CA GLY A 155 23.42 4.00 -9.54
C GLY A 155 24.36 2.87 -9.11
N ILE A 156 23.97 2.07 -8.11
CA ILE A 156 24.73 0.88 -7.69
C ILE A 156 24.52 -0.34 -8.62
N GLY A 157 23.52 -0.28 -9.51
CA GLY A 157 23.24 -1.36 -10.47
C GLY A 157 21.95 -2.16 -10.20
N LYS A 158 21.05 -1.69 -9.33
CA LYS A 158 19.78 -2.39 -9.00
C LYS A 158 18.97 -2.79 -10.24
N THR A 159 18.70 -1.83 -11.12
CA THR A 159 17.92 -2.03 -12.35
C THR A 159 18.63 -2.98 -13.31
N ALA A 160 19.94 -2.82 -13.53
CA ALA A 160 20.71 -3.73 -14.39
C ALA A 160 20.69 -5.17 -13.87
N CYS A 161 20.96 -5.36 -12.57
CA CYS A 161 20.86 -6.67 -11.92
C CYS A 161 19.46 -7.27 -12.04
N SER A 162 18.40 -6.46 -11.96
CA SER A 162 17.03 -6.97 -12.11
C SER A 162 16.72 -7.47 -13.51
N LEU A 163 17.28 -6.84 -14.55
CA LEU A 163 17.14 -7.30 -15.93
C LEU A 163 17.89 -8.63 -16.12
N ASP A 164 19.11 -8.75 -15.61
CA ASP A 164 19.87 -10.01 -15.66
C ASP A 164 19.16 -11.16 -14.92
N LEU A 165 18.44 -10.86 -13.82
CA LEU A 165 17.64 -11.85 -13.11
C LEU A 165 16.43 -12.31 -13.95
N VAL A 166 15.81 -11.40 -14.69
CA VAL A 166 14.71 -11.73 -15.62
C VAL A 166 15.21 -12.56 -16.79
N GLU A 167 16.36 -12.22 -17.37
CA GLU A 167 17.00 -13.03 -18.43
C GLU A 167 17.30 -14.46 -17.96
N ARG A 168 17.47 -14.66 -16.64
CA ARG A 168 17.64 -15.98 -16.00
C ARG A 168 16.33 -16.64 -15.56
N GLY A 169 15.19 -16.17 -16.07
CA GLY A 169 13.86 -16.73 -15.78
C GLY A 169 13.16 -16.15 -14.55
N GLY A 170 13.67 -15.05 -13.99
CA GLY A 170 12.97 -14.27 -12.98
C GLY A 170 11.79 -13.50 -13.57
N LEU A 171 10.93 -12.99 -12.69
CA LEU A 171 9.77 -12.17 -13.06
C LEU A 171 9.94 -10.75 -12.51
N TRP A 172 9.68 -9.76 -13.34
CA TRP A 172 9.80 -8.35 -12.97
C TRP A 172 8.48 -7.83 -12.38
N VAL A 173 8.56 -7.03 -11.32
CA VAL A 173 7.37 -6.46 -10.65
C VAL A 173 7.40 -4.94 -10.67
N ALA A 174 8.51 -4.34 -10.27
CA ALA A 174 8.63 -2.88 -10.14
C ALA A 174 10.09 -2.43 -10.15
N ASP A 175 10.35 -1.25 -10.70
CA ASP A 175 11.64 -0.55 -10.67
C ASP A 175 11.45 0.85 -10.06
N ASP A 176 12.51 1.36 -9.43
CA ASP A 176 12.62 2.65 -8.76
C ASP A 176 11.66 2.88 -7.57
N ALA A 177 10.34 2.88 -7.79
CA ALA A 177 9.33 3.21 -6.79
C ALA A 177 8.40 2.01 -6.51
N VAL A 178 8.74 1.26 -5.45
CA VAL A 178 7.96 0.09 -5.02
C VAL A 178 7.01 0.48 -3.89
N VAL A 179 5.71 0.33 -4.13
CA VAL A 179 4.68 0.47 -3.11
C VAL A 179 4.59 -0.84 -2.35
N LEU A 180 4.82 -0.79 -1.04
CA LEU A 180 4.83 -1.93 -0.14
C LEU A 180 3.61 -1.89 0.77
N GLU A 181 2.90 -3.01 0.89
CA GLU A 181 1.67 -3.13 1.64
C GLU A 181 1.68 -4.34 2.58
N GLY A 182 1.50 -4.10 3.88
CA GLY A 182 1.35 -5.14 4.89
C GLY A 182 -0.05 -5.76 4.86
N ARG A 183 -0.13 -7.07 4.64
CA ARG A 183 -1.34 -7.89 4.69
C ARG A 183 -1.20 -8.96 5.77
N GLY A 184 -1.52 -8.59 7.02
CA GLY A 184 -1.27 -9.44 8.19
C GLY A 184 0.24 -9.58 8.42
N ALA A 185 0.74 -10.80 8.46
CA ALA A 185 2.17 -11.11 8.60
C ALA A 185 2.95 -11.13 7.26
N VAL A 186 2.29 -10.83 6.14
CA VAL A 186 2.88 -10.90 4.79
C VAL A 186 3.03 -9.49 4.23
N LEU A 187 4.16 -9.20 3.57
CA LEU A 187 4.37 -7.96 2.84
C LEU A 187 4.17 -8.22 1.34
N TYR A 188 3.38 -7.37 0.68
CA TYR A 188 3.22 -7.36 -0.78
C TYR A 188 3.86 -6.11 -1.36
N GLY A 189 4.37 -6.21 -2.59
CA GLY A 189 4.95 -5.09 -3.31
C GLY A 189 4.44 -5.01 -4.74
N ARG A 190 4.28 -3.78 -5.22
CA ARG A 190 3.87 -3.45 -6.59
C ARG A 190 4.54 -2.16 -7.06
N GLY A 191 4.57 -1.93 -8.38
CA GLY A 191 5.03 -0.66 -8.92
C GLY A 191 4.06 0.48 -8.58
N HIS A 192 4.59 1.66 -8.29
CA HIS A 192 3.75 2.85 -8.12
C HIS A 192 2.97 3.17 -9.41
N GLU A 193 1.69 3.54 -9.31
CA GLU A 193 0.76 3.63 -10.45
C GLU A 193 1.28 4.45 -11.64
N LYS A 194 2.01 5.53 -11.35
CA LYS A 194 2.57 6.44 -12.37
C LYS A 194 3.82 5.90 -13.06
N THR A 195 4.59 5.04 -12.39
CA THR A 195 5.92 4.62 -12.85
C THR A 195 6.02 3.11 -13.13
N ARG A 196 5.03 2.32 -12.72
CA ARG A 196 5.03 0.84 -12.81
C ARG A 196 5.22 0.25 -14.21
N LYS A 197 5.07 1.04 -15.27
CA LYS A 197 5.24 0.61 -16.66
C LYS A 197 6.59 0.99 -17.26
N TRP A 198 7.44 1.66 -16.50
CA TRP A 198 8.65 2.30 -17.00
C TRP A 198 9.88 1.83 -16.22
N ILE A 199 10.98 1.70 -16.95
CA ILE A 199 12.31 1.39 -16.44
C ILE A 199 13.24 2.45 -17.02
N ALA A 200 14.23 2.90 -16.25
CA ALA A 200 15.24 3.85 -16.72
C ALA A 200 16.64 3.21 -16.68
N PRO A 201 16.99 2.34 -17.65
CA PRO A 201 18.33 1.81 -17.73
C PRO A 201 19.31 2.95 -18.01
N ARG A 202 20.48 2.90 -17.39
CA ARG A 202 21.54 3.89 -17.62
C ARG A 202 21.85 4.00 -19.11
N GLY A 203 21.87 5.24 -19.61
CA GLY A 203 22.22 5.55 -21.00
C GLY A 203 21.13 5.28 -22.04
N ARG A 204 19.93 4.82 -21.65
CA ARG A 204 18.82 4.53 -22.59
C ARG A 204 17.57 5.39 -22.39
N GLY A 205 17.53 6.23 -21.36
CA GLY A 205 16.34 7.03 -21.02
C GLY A 205 15.20 6.16 -20.46
N LEU A 206 13.98 6.71 -20.42
CA LEU A 206 12.78 5.99 -19.99
C LEU A 206 12.31 5.03 -21.09
N VAL A 207 12.23 3.74 -20.76
CA VAL A 207 11.79 2.67 -21.66
C VAL A 207 10.61 1.93 -21.02
N ARG A 208 9.66 1.46 -21.83
CA ARG A 208 8.55 0.64 -21.31
C ARG A 208 9.09 -0.69 -20.82
N ALA A 209 8.67 -1.13 -19.63
CA ALA A 209 9.10 -2.39 -19.04
C ALA A 209 8.84 -3.58 -19.99
N GLU A 210 7.64 -3.63 -20.59
CA GLU A 210 7.23 -4.65 -21.58
C GLU A 210 8.25 -4.85 -22.72
N VAL A 211 8.94 -3.79 -23.15
CA VAL A 211 9.94 -3.84 -24.22
C VAL A 211 11.25 -4.46 -23.76
N LEU A 212 11.62 -4.26 -22.49
CA LEU A 212 12.88 -4.75 -21.94
C LEU A 212 12.78 -6.18 -21.40
N VAL A 213 11.68 -6.50 -20.72
CA VAL A 213 11.51 -7.78 -20.02
C VAL A 213 10.51 -8.73 -20.68
N GLY A 214 9.68 -8.24 -21.60
CA GLY A 214 8.57 -9.00 -22.18
C GLY A 214 7.36 -9.08 -21.25
N SER A 215 6.16 -9.02 -21.83
CA SER A 215 4.90 -8.98 -21.07
C SER A 215 4.69 -10.20 -20.16
N GLU A 216 5.12 -11.39 -20.59
CA GLU A 216 5.00 -12.65 -19.82
C GLU A 216 5.84 -12.65 -18.54
N ALA A 217 6.93 -11.88 -18.52
CA ALA A 217 7.81 -11.77 -17.36
C ALA A 217 7.32 -10.73 -16.34
N ILE A 218 6.27 -9.96 -16.65
CA ILE A 218 5.77 -8.90 -15.76
C ILE A 218 4.74 -9.46 -14.79
N ARG A 219 4.81 -9.02 -13.53
CA ARG A 219 3.78 -9.24 -12.51
C ARG A 219 3.34 -7.89 -11.95
N GLU A 220 2.04 -7.73 -11.77
CA GLU A 220 1.47 -6.51 -11.20
C GLU A 220 1.76 -6.34 -9.70
N GLU A 221 1.85 -7.47 -9.00
CA GLU A 221 2.11 -7.53 -7.57
C GLU A 221 2.85 -8.84 -7.23
N ALA A 222 3.72 -8.80 -6.23
CA ALA A 222 4.36 -9.99 -5.67
C ALA A 222 4.42 -9.91 -4.14
N ARG A 223 4.39 -11.07 -3.48
CA ARG A 223 4.77 -11.19 -2.07
C ARG A 223 6.27 -10.89 -1.96
N VAL A 224 6.68 -10.16 -0.93
CA VAL A 224 8.09 -9.90 -0.61
C VAL A 224 8.55 -10.90 0.45
N ASP A 225 9.53 -11.72 0.12
CA ASP A 225 10.07 -12.78 0.97
C ASP A 225 11.48 -12.48 1.47
N LEU A 226 12.25 -11.71 0.71
CA LEU A 226 13.66 -11.40 0.97
C LEU A 226 13.95 -9.95 0.64
N ILE A 227 14.77 -9.31 1.47
CA ILE A 227 15.40 -8.03 1.15
C ILE A 227 16.88 -8.26 0.85
N VAL A 228 17.35 -7.72 -0.26
CA VAL A 228 18.77 -7.66 -0.59
C VAL A 228 19.20 -6.20 -0.58
N ASP A 229 20.19 -5.88 0.25
CA ASP A 229 20.81 -4.56 0.28
C ASP A 229 22.14 -4.60 -0.47
N PHE A 230 22.18 -3.96 -1.64
CA PHE A 230 23.44 -3.69 -2.31
C PHE A 230 24.19 -2.56 -1.62
N VAL A 231 25.45 -2.82 -1.32
CA VAL A 231 26.38 -1.85 -0.74
C VAL A 231 27.61 -1.70 -1.62
N ARG A 232 28.16 -0.49 -1.70
CA ARG A 232 29.38 -0.24 -2.49
C ARG A 232 30.56 -0.90 -1.80
N ASN A 233 31.49 -1.43 -2.60
CA ASN A 233 32.75 -1.90 -2.06
C ASN A 233 33.58 -0.71 -1.53
N SER A 234 33.74 -0.62 -0.22
CA SER A 234 34.55 0.41 0.46
C SER A 234 35.98 -0.05 0.78
N GLY A 235 36.37 -1.27 0.39
CA GLY A 235 37.69 -1.85 0.67
C GLY A 235 37.64 -3.38 0.75
N LYS A 236 38.76 -4.05 0.46
CA LYS A 236 38.84 -5.52 0.38
C LYS A 236 38.39 -6.21 1.67
N ASP A 237 38.90 -5.79 2.83
CA ASP A 237 38.61 -6.46 4.10
C ASP A 237 37.16 -6.24 4.55
N TRP A 238 36.67 -5.00 4.42
CA TRP A 238 35.28 -4.64 4.69
C TRP A 238 34.28 -5.41 3.82
N ALA A 239 34.62 -5.63 2.54
CA ALA A 239 33.73 -6.33 1.62
C ALA A 239 33.55 -7.80 2.00
N VAL A 240 34.60 -8.44 2.50
CA VAL A 240 34.54 -9.85 2.95
C VAL A 240 33.63 -10.00 4.16
N GLU A 241 33.69 -9.06 5.11
CA GLU A 241 32.85 -9.09 6.31
C GLU A 241 31.37 -8.80 6.02
N GLU A 242 31.10 -7.88 5.09
CA GLU A 242 29.75 -7.40 4.81
C GLU A 242 28.99 -8.22 3.76
N ASN A 243 29.69 -8.91 2.86
CA ASN A 243 29.04 -9.69 1.81
C ASN A 243 28.39 -10.96 2.39
N GLY A 244 27.10 -11.13 2.16
CA GLY A 244 26.30 -12.23 2.72
C GLY A 244 25.85 -11.99 4.17
N ARG A 245 26.17 -10.84 4.78
CA ARG A 245 25.77 -10.52 6.16
C ARG A 245 24.27 -10.65 6.34
N ARG A 246 23.87 -11.39 7.37
CA ARG A 246 22.48 -11.72 7.69
C ARG A 246 21.90 -10.70 8.67
N SER A 247 20.71 -10.20 8.38
CA SER A 247 19.95 -9.34 9.30
C SER A 247 18.44 -9.54 9.11
N VAL A 248 17.65 -8.82 9.90
CA VAL A 248 16.18 -8.76 9.76
C VAL A 248 15.79 -7.31 9.54
N CYS A 249 15.01 -7.05 8.51
CA CYS A 249 14.43 -5.73 8.26
C CYS A 249 12.94 -5.74 8.56
N ARG A 250 12.45 -4.69 9.22
CA ARG A 250 11.01 -4.49 9.42
C ARG A 250 10.50 -3.42 8.47
N ILE A 251 9.52 -3.79 7.66
CA ILE A 251 8.81 -2.86 6.78
C ILE A 251 7.34 -2.97 7.16
N VAL A 252 6.74 -1.86 7.59
CA VAL A 252 5.30 -1.81 7.86
C VAL A 252 4.87 -2.89 8.89
N GLY A 253 5.72 -3.09 9.91
CA GLY A 253 5.52 -4.11 10.95
C GLY A 253 5.86 -5.55 10.55
N VAL A 254 6.08 -5.84 9.26
CA VAL A 254 6.45 -7.18 8.78
C VAL A 254 7.97 -7.36 8.84
N ALA A 255 8.43 -8.40 9.54
CA ALA A 255 9.84 -8.77 9.63
C ALA A 255 10.23 -9.69 8.46
N LEU A 256 11.25 -9.29 7.70
CA LEU A 256 11.75 -10.02 6.54
C LEU A 256 13.24 -10.32 6.72
N PRO A 257 13.71 -11.50 6.26
CA PRO A 257 15.13 -11.77 6.17
C PRO A 257 15.78 -10.75 5.24
N CYS A 258 16.92 -10.22 5.67
CA CYS A 258 17.71 -9.28 4.90
C CYS A 258 19.14 -9.81 4.74
N ARG A 259 19.69 -9.54 3.55
CA ARG A 259 21.03 -9.96 3.15
C ARG A 259 21.73 -8.80 2.49
N ARG A 260 22.93 -8.50 2.98
CA ARG A 260 23.80 -7.51 2.34
C ARG A 260 24.62 -8.18 1.26
N ILE A 261 24.71 -7.57 0.09
CA ILE A 261 25.55 -8.02 -1.01
C ILE A 261 26.43 -6.86 -1.44
N VAL A 262 27.73 -7.09 -1.52
CA VAL A 262 28.67 -6.07 -2.02
C VAL A 262 28.56 -6.05 -3.54
N ALA A 263 28.16 -4.90 -4.08
CA ALA A 263 28.01 -4.74 -5.52
C ALA A 263 29.38 -4.72 -6.20
N GLY A 264 29.72 -5.80 -6.91
CA GLY A 264 30.74 -5.79 -7.95
C GLY A 264 30.19 -5.08 -9.18
N GLY A 265 30.99 -4.32 -9.92
CA GLY A 265 30.51 -3.52 -11.06
C GLY A 265 29.85 -4.29 -12.21
N ASP A 266 29.81 -5.62 -12.13
CA ASP A 266 29.15 -6.53 -13.06
C ASP A 266 27.78 -6.99 -12.54
N SER A 267 26.72 -6.62 -13.27
CA SER A 267 25.34 -6.92 -12.86
C SER A 267 25.00 -8.42 -12.93
N GLY A 268 25.67 -9.19 -13.81
CA GLY A 268 25.48 -10.62 -13.93
C GLY A 268 26.02 -11.40 -12.73
N GLN A 269 27.14 -10.96 -12.16
CA GLN A 269 27.68 -11.48 -10.90
C GLN A 269 26.76 -11.14 -9.73
N MET A 270 26.28 -9.89 -9.67
CA MET A 270 25.30 -9.46 -8.65
C MET A 270 24.03 -10.31 -8.71
N ALA A 271 23.50 -10.56 -9.91
CA ALA A 271 22.35 -11.43 -10.13
C ALA A 271 22.62 -12.87 -9.66
N GLY A 272 23.82 -13.40 -9.92
CA GLY A 272 24.24 -14.71 -9.41
C GLY A 272 24.22 -14.79 -7.88
N GLN A 273 24.71 -13.75 -7.20
CA GLN A 273 24.70 -13.68 -5.74
C GLN A 273 23.27 -13.57 -5.19
N VAL A 274 22.40 -12.78 -5.81
CA VAL A 274 20.98 -12.68 -5.44
C VAL A 274 20.30 -14.05 -5.55
N MET A 275 20.51 -14.77 -6.65
CA MET A 275 19.97 -16.12 -6.85
C MET A 275 20.48 -17.11 -5.79
N ALA A 276 21.77 -17.07 -5.45
CA ALA A 276 22.36 -17.92 -4.43
C ALA A 276 21.69 -17.68 -3.06
N VAL A 277 21.54 -16.41 -2.68
CA VAL A 277 20.89 -16.02 -1.42
C VAL A 277 19.40 -16.40 -1.39
N ALA A 278 18.68 -16.23 -2.49
CA ALA A 278 17.29 -16.66 -2.60
C ALA A 278 17.17 -18.19 -2.46
N GLY A 279 18.07 -18.94 -3.11
CA GLY A 279 18.14 -20.40 -3.00
C GLY A 279 18.45 -20.88 -1.57
N ASP A 280 19.37 -20.21 -0.87
CA ASP A 280 19.64 -20.48 0.56
C ASP A 280 18.41 -20.28 1.43
N LEU A 281 17.66 -19.18 1.19
CA LEU A 281 16.43 -18.91 1.94
C LEU A 281 15.38 -19.98 1.67
N LEU A 282 15.17 -20.35 0.41
CA LEU A 282 14.20 -21.38 0.03
C LEU A 282 14.50 -22.71 0.72
N ARG A 283 15.76 -23.15 0.70
CA ARG A 283 16.22 -24.36 1.42
C ARG A 283 15.97 -24.27 2.92
N SER A 284 16.26 -23.13 3.53
CA SER A 284 16.07 -22.94 4.98
C SER A 284 14.60 -22.96 5.43
N GLN A 285 13.67 -22.67 4.51
CA GLN A 285 12.22 -22.73 4.76
C GLN A 285 11.62 -24.12 4.49
N GLY A 286 12.44 -25.12 4.13
CA GLY A 286 11.97 -26.47 3.79
C GLY A 286 11.16 -26.54 2.49
N GLY A 287 11.21 -25.51 1.64
CA GLY A 287 10.47 -25.49 0.38
C GLY A 287 11.27 -26.14 -0.75
N GLU A 288 10.61 -26.98 -1.55
CA GLU A 288 11.12 -27.39 -2.86
C GLU A 288 10.79 -26.32 -3.93
N ILE A 289 11.63 -26.21 -4.97
CA ILE A 289 11.37 -25.33 -6.14
C ILE A 289 10.05 -25.72 -6.84
N SER A 290 9.61 -26.97 -6.71
CA SER A 290 8.36 -27.54 -7.22
C SER A 290 7.10 -26.96 -6.57
N ASP A 291 7.13 -26.72 -5.25
CA ASP A 291 5.95 -26.32 -4.44
C ASP A 291 5.54 -24.84 -4.58
N ARG A 292 6.40 -24.03 -5.20
CA ARG A 292 6.12 -22.60 -5.48
C ARG A 292 6.19 -22.25 -6.95
N ARG A 293 6.02 -23.24 -7.85
CA ARG A 293 5.86 -22.96 -9.28
C ARG A 293 4.68 -21.99 -9.47
N PRO A 294 4.80 -20.99 -10.35
CA PRO A 294 3.64 -20.21 -10.74
C PRO A 294 2.58 -21.17 -11.29
N VAL A 295 1.33 -21.01 -10.84
CA VAL A 295 0.18 -21.72 -11.40
C VAL A 295 0.05 -21.26 -12.84
N TRP A 296 0.59 -22.04 -13.77
CA TRP A 296 0.29 -21.90 -15.18
C TRP A 296 -1.17 -22.34 -15.36
N GLY A 297 -1.99 -21.48 -15.97
CA GLY A 297 -3.19 -21.96 -16.64
C GLY A 297 -2.73 -22.76 -17.86
N ASP A 298 -3.22 -24.00 -17.99
CA ASP A 298 -2.96 -24.86 -19.13
C ASP A 298 -3.22 -24.11 -20.45
N GLY A 299 -2.15 -23.91 -21.22
CA GLY A 299 -2.17 -23.09 -22.42
C GLY A 299 -1.06 -23.45 -23.40
N LYS A 300 -1.01 -24.74 -23.77
CA LYS A 300 -0.31 -25.32 -24.94
C LYS A 300 1.18 -24.97 -25.08
N GLY A 301 2.01 -25.99 -24.81
CA GLY A 301 3.40 -26.00 -25.22
C GLY A 301 3.58 -25.82 -26.72
N ARG A 302 4.74 -25.28 -27.07
CA ARG A 302 5.43 -25.67 -28.30
C ARG A 302 6.89 -25.91 -28.00
N ALA A 303 7.26 -27.14 -28.31
CA ALA A 303 8.59 -27.68 -28.28
C ALA A 303 9.54 -26.87 -29.17
N ALA A 304 10.80 -26.84 -28.75
CA ALA A 304 11.91 -26.69 -29.66
C ALA A 304 11.84 -27.81 -30.73
N SER A 305 11.89 -27.42 -31.99
CA SER A 305 12.30 -28.28 -33.10
C SER A 305 12.83 -27.41 -34.25
N GLY A 306 14.09 -27.65 -34.62
CA GLY A 306 14.84 -27.28 -35.82
C GLY A 306 14.29 -26.22 -36.79
N ILE A 307 15.09 -25.22 -37.10
CA ILE A 307 16.13 -25.15 -38.16
C ILE A 307 16.97 -23.91 -37.89
#